data_AF-A0A2H5Z2T6-F1
#
_entry.id   AF-A0A2H5Z2T6-F1
#
_cell.length_a   1.000
_cell.length_b   1.000
_cell.length_c   1.000
_cell.angle_alpha   90.00
_cell.angle_beta   90.00
_cell.angle_gamma   90.00
#
_symmetry.space_group_name_H-M   'P 1'
#
loop_
_entity.id
_entity.type
_entity.pdbx_description
1 polymer ?
#
loop_
_entity_poly.entity_id
_entity_poly.type
_entity_poly.pdbx_seq_one_letter_code
_entity_poly.pdbx_strand_id
1 'polypeptide(L)'
;MRGRTRREFLASIGAPALVAVAISSHRTAVIRAAADEATEVLERINRWRGWAGLIPLTRHPALEAAAQAHANYYRLNIGDPDLAGMGLHREKPGNPGFTGEDILARARAQGYEGSVNENIGLTGSLSASVNAFLGTVNHRLPLLDPRYQHIGFGTVNEGTVRIEVLMVGTTAPWSEQASPEWVLWPLDGMTGVPTHFWGEAPNPFPGAQYPLGYPITAKYFGPGTVVFTRGELLREGQPVPVHFATGSGWLTRRAAFLAATAPLTLGTSYQYVIEGTIDGQPFRLSGTFRTASTSGEPLAPGAPALSLPLPPGLAAAPAAIQQRWMAIDGPVASGYREGWIFGPDAWAVRWEPYAEAPGGRRQVVYFDKARLELTNPNADLTSLWSVTSGLLVREMVLGQLQTGDFRFTSRTSPEVPLAGDPAPLNPEAPTYAGLRPHSALVTGRPSPDRRGQQISEVLRRDGVVSEDPTRVGATYAAYDPVTGHNVASPFVEWFQTQPWDPLFIIGRPIAEPYWALVRLQGEVRWVLVQAFERRLLTYTPDNPEGWRVEMGNVGRHYYEWRYGTPPPSS
;
A
#
# COMPACT_ATOMS: atom_id res chain seq x y z
N MET A 1 -45.74 -57.98 51.20
CA MET A 1 -44.37 -58.11 51.75
C MET A 1 -43.38 -58.18 50.61
N ARG A 2 -42.20 -57.62 50.86
CA ARG A 2 -40.98 -57.61 50.04
C ARG A 2 -40.72 -58.92 49.28
N GLY A 3 -40.15 -58.79 48.08
CA GLY A 3 -39.00 -59.62 47.68
C GLY A 3 -39.08 -60.29 46.30
N ARG A 4 -38.07 -59.96 45.46
CA ARG A 4 -37.53 -60.67 44.27
C ARG A 4 -38.51 -60.82 43.08
N THR A 5 -38.12 -60.45 41.85
CA THR A 5 -37.19 -61.20 40.98
C THR A 5 -36.77 -60.34 39.77
N ARG A 6 -35.44 -60.29 39.50
CA ARG A 6 -34.73 -60.79 38.30
C ARG A 6 -34.69 -59.85 37.07
N ARG A 7 -33.49 -59.27 36.84
CA ARG A 7 -32.60 -59.39 35.65
C ARG A 7 -33.22 -60.16 34.46
N GLU A 8 -33.10 -59.78 33.18
CA GLU A 8 -31.98 -59.18 32.44
C GLU A 8 -32.39 -58.96 30.95
N PHE A 9 -31.69 -58.05 30.26
CA PHE A 9 -31.47 -57.90 28.80
C PHE A 9 -32.65 -57.85 27.80
N LEU A 10 -32.74 -56.72 27.08
CA LEU A 10 -32.54 -56.68 25.62
C LEU A 10 -32.32 -55.24 25.12
N ALA A 11 -31.46 -55.14 24.11
CA ALA A 11 -30.87 -53.92 23.56
C ALA A 11 -31.89 -52.99 22.91
N SER A 12 -31.70 -51.68 23.12
CA SER A 12 -32.24 -50.61 22.28
C SER A 12 -31.08 -49.82 21.70
N ILE A 13 -30.93 -49.94 20.38
CA ILE A 13 -30.01 -49.17 19.55
C ILE A 13 -30.48 -47.71 19.58
N GLY A 14 -29.77 -46.86 20.32
CA GLY A 14 -29.96 -45.41 20.32
C GLY A 14 -28.95 -44.76 19.38
N ALA A 15 -29.42 -44.21 18.26
CA ALA A 15 -28.64 -43.35 17.39
C ALA A 15 -28.10 -42.14 18.19
N PRO A 16 -26.86 -41.69 17.99
CA PRO A 16 -26.41 -40.42 18.56
C PRO A 16 -27.08 -39.29 17.79
N ALA A 17 -27.94 -38.55 18.48
CA ALA A 17 -28.47 -37.29 18.01
C ALA A 17 -27.29 -36.33 17.75
N LEU A 18 -27.08 -35.99 16.48
CA LEU A 18 -26.25 -34.88 16.06
C LEU A 18 -26.81 -33.60 16.68
N VAL A 19 -26.18 -33.12 17.76
CA VAL A 19 -26.31 -31.73 18.17
C VAL A 19 -25.55 -30.92 17.11
N ALA A 20 -26.31 -30.37 16.16
CA ALA A 20 -25.82 -29.34 15.27
C ALA A 20 -25.48 -28.11 16.12
N VAL A 21 -24.21 -28.00 16.52
CA VAL A 21 -23.65 -26.72 16.95
C VAL A 21 -23.63 -25.86 15.69
N ALA A 22 -24.63 -25.01 15.56
CA ALA A 22 -24.60 -23.91 14.62
C ALA A 22 -23.40 -23.03 15.01
N ILE A 23 -22.26 -23.24 14.35
CA ILE A 23 -21.15 -22.32 14.37
C ILE A 23 -21.64 -21.12 13.55
N SER A 24 -22.36 -20.24 14.24
CA SER A 24 -22.63 -18.89 13.75
C SER A 24 -21.28 -18.28 13.43
N SER A 25 -21.06 -18.02 12.15
CA SER A 25 -19.92 -17.32 11.59
C SER A 25 -19.80 -15.95 12.25
N HIS A 26 -19.15 -15.92 13.41
CA HIS A 26 -18.64 -14.69 14.00
C HIS A 26 -17.48 -14.27 13.10
N ARG A 27 -17.83 -13.57 12.02
CA ARG A 27 -16.96 -12.60 11.37
C ARG A 27 -16.27 -11.85 12.50
N THR A 28 -14.95 -11.95 12.55
CA THR A 28 -14.10 -11.16 13.41
C THR A 28 -14.25 -9.71 12.99
N ALA A 29 -15.34 -9.08 13.42
CA ALA A 29 -15.45 -7.65 13.54
C ALA A 29 -14.54 -7.29 14.71
N VAL A 30 -13.25 -7.11 14.42
CA VAL A 30 -12.47 -6.13 15.15
C VAL A 30 -13.29 -4.85 15.03
N ILE A 31 -13.90 -4.39 16.12
CA ILE A 31 -14.53 -3.08 16.17
C ILE A 31 -13.37 -2.09 16.02
N ARG A 32 -13.02 -1.75 14.77
CA ARG A 32 -12.50 -0.42 14.47
C ARG A 32 -13.58 0.51 15.01
N ALA A 33 -13.23 1.40 15.94
CA ALA A 33 -14.05 2.59 16.12
C ALA A 33 -14.33 3.15 14.71
N ALA A 34 -15.59 3.40 14.36
CA ALA A 34 -15.92 3.96 13.06
C ALA A 34 -15.06 5.22 12.89
N ALA A 35 -14.15 5.20 11.91
CA ALA A 35 -13.32 6.34 11.61
C ALA A 35 -14.25 7.50 11.23
N ASP A 36 -13.98 8.72 11.69
CA ASP A 36 -14.74 9.88 11.22
C ASP A 36 -14.52 10.08 9.70
N GLU A 37 -15.46 10.73 9.01
CA GLU A 37 -15.39 10.92 7.55
C GLU A 37 -14.04 11.57 7.13
N ALA A 38 -13.50 12.47 7.96
CA ALA A 38 -12.21 13.11 7.74
C ALA A 38 -11.04 12.12 7.72
N THR A 39 -11.06 11.11 8.59
CA THR A 39 -10.07 10.04 8.64
C THR A 39 -10.18 9.13 7.41
N GLU A 40 -11.40 8.76 7.00
CA GLU A 40 -11.62 7.95 5.80
C GLU A 40 -11.17 8.67 4.52
N VAL A 41 -11.47 9.97 4.39
CA VAL A 41 -11.00 10.73 3.22
C VAL A 41 -9.48 10.91 3.23
N LEU A 42 -8.87 11.09 4.40
CA LEU A 42 -7.42 11.18 4.52
C LEU A 42 -6.74 9.88 4.10
N GLU A 43 -7.23 8.74 4.56
CA GLU A 43 -6.73 7.42 4.13
C GLU A 43 -6.83 7.26 2.60
N ARG A 44 -7.90 7.73 1.98
CA ARG A 44 -8.06 7.71 0.53
C ARG A 44 -7.07 8.64 -0.19
N ILE A 45 -6.88 9.87 0.29
CA ILE A 45 -5.86 10.79 -0.25
C ILE A 45 -4.47 10.15 -0.12
N ASN A 46 -4.16 9.61 1.05
CA ASN A 46 -2.87 9.00 1.35
C ASN A 46 -2.61 7.72 0.55
N ARG A 47 -3.65 6.98 0.16
CA ARG A 47 -3.52 5.86 -0.79
C ARG A 47 -2.98 6.32 -2.14
N TRP A 48 -3.52 7.41 -2.67
CA TRP A 48 -3.07 7.99 -3.94
C TRP A 48 -1.69 8.62 -3.82
N ARG A 49 -1.43 9.31 -2.71
CA ARG A 49 -0.11 9.84 -2.40
C ARG A 49 0.93 8.72 -2.34
N GLY A 50 0.68 7.65 -1.58
CA GLY A 50 1.57 6.50 -1.48
C GLY A 50 1.84 5.84 -2.83
N TRP A 51 0.81 5.68 -3.68
CA TRP A 51 1.01 5.12 -5.02
C TRP A 51 1.80 6.06 -5.95
N ALA A 52 1.64 7.37 -5.78
CA ALA A 52 2.46 8.39 -6.46
C ALA A 52 3.88 8.55 -5.86
N GLY A 53 4.26 7.77 -4.84
CA GLY A 53 5.56 7.88 -4.16
C GLY A 53 5.67 9.07 -3.19
N LEU A 54 4.54 9.68 -2.82
CA LEU A 54 4.46 10.84 -1.94
C LEU A 54 4.34 10.40 -0.47
N ILE A 55 4.95 11.19 0.43
CA ILE A 55 4.80 11.02 1.88
C ILE A 55 3.33 11.24 2.26
N PRO A 56 2.72 10.36 3.09
CA PRO A 56 1.35 10.55 3.59
C PRO A 56 1.20 11.88 4.35
N LEU A 57 0.06 12.55 4.17
CA LEU A 57 -0.34 13.71 4.98
C LEU A 57 -0.78 13.24 6.38
N THR A 58 -0.49 14.04 7.39
CA THR A 58 -0.97 13.84 8.77
C THR A 58 -1.92 14.96 9.18
N ARG A 59 -2.92 14.64 10.01
CA ARG A 59 -3.85 15.66 10.52
C ARG A 59 -3.11 16.62 11.45
N HIS A 60 -3.31 17.92 11.28
CA HIS A 60 -2.69 18.94 12.12
C HIS A 60 -3.75 19.79 12.84
N PRO A 61 -3.76 19.85 14.19
CA PRO A 61 -4.80 20.53 14.96
C PRO A 61 -5.08 21.97 14.55
N ALA A 62 -4.02 22.77 14.29
CA ALA A 62 -4.20 24.16 13.85
C ALA A 62 -4.86 24.29 12.47
N LEU A 63 -4.59 23.37 11.53
CA LEU A 63 -5.25 23.38 10.22
C LEU A 63 -6.70 22.91 10.31
N GLU A 64 -6.99 21.93 11.18
CA GLU A 64 -8.38 21.52 11.49
C GLU A 64 -9.17 22.70 12.06
N ALA A 65 -8.60 23.40 13.05
CA ALA A 65 -9.23 24.57 13.66
C ALA A 65 -9.46 25.68 12.63
N ALA A 66 -8.49 25.94 11.74
CA ALA A 66 -8.60 26.99 10.72
C ALA A 66 -9.65 26.63 9.66
N ALA A 67 -9.65 25.39 9.17
CA ALA A 67 -10.63 24.90 8.21
C ALA A 67 -12.05 24.95 8.79
N GLN A 68 -12.22 24.50 10.04
CA GLN A 68 -13.52 24.51 10.70
C GLN A 68 -14.00 25.93 11.02
N ALA A 69 -13.10 26.83 11.42
CA ALA A 69 -13.42 28.24 11.61
C ALA A 69 -13.91 28.90 10.31
N HIS A 70 -13.26 28.60 9.18
CA HIS A 70 -13.67 29.13 7.88
C HIS A 70 -15.02 28.57 7.42
N ALA A 71 -15.28 27.27 7.65
CA ALA A 71 -16.60 26.68 7.39
C ALA A 71 -17.70 27.35 8.25
N ASN A 72 -17.39 27.68 9.51
CA ASN A 72 -18.29 28.44 10.38
C ASN A 72 -18.49 29.88 9.91
N TYR A 73 -17.43 30.56 9.43
CA TYR A 73 -17.52 31.89 8.84
C TYR A 73 -18.47 31.88 7.64
N TYR A 74 -18.34 30.92 6.73
CA TYR A 74 -19.25 30.78 5.60
C TYR A 74 -20.71 30.62 6.04
N ARG A 75 -20.97 29.76 7.04
CA ARG A 75 -22.33 29.58 7.60
C ARG A 75 -22.93 30.89 8.11
N LEU A 76 -22.14 31.68 8.83
CA LEU A 76 -22.60 32.92 9.46
C LEU A 76 -22.86 34.04 8.45
N ASN A 77 -22.25 33.95 7.27
CA ASN A 77 -22.30 34.99 6.24
C ASN A 77 -22.93 34.48 4.93
N ILE A 78 -23.69 33.38 4.99
CA ILE A 78 -24.33 32.81 3.80
C ILE A 78 -25.24 33.85 3.12
N GLY A 79 -25.11 33.97 1.80
CA GLY A 79 -25.83 34.98 1.01
C GLY A 79 -25.05 36.28 0.80
N ASP A 80 -23.88 36.46 1.41
CA ASP A 80 -22.96 37.54 1.06
C ASP A 80 -22.42 37.33 -0.38
N PRO A 81 -22.63 38.27 -1.32
CA PRO A 81 -22.10 38.15 -2.67
C PRO A 81 -20.57 38.09 -2.72
N ASP A 82 -19.86 38.59 -1.70
CA ASP A 82 -18.40 38.53 -1.61
C ASP A 82 -17.89 37.09 -1.43
N LEU A 83 -18.74 36.13 -1.05
CA LEU A 83 -18.41 34.71 -0.91
C LEU A 83 -18.58 33.89 -2.21
N ALA A 84 -18.90 34.53 -3.34
CA ALA A 84 -19.05 33.85 -4.62
C ALA A 84 -17.70 33.61 -5.32
N GLY A 85 -17.58 32.47 -6.01
CA GLY A 85 -16.41 32.13 -6.82
C GLY A 85 -15.11 32.13 -6.00
N MET A 86 -14.09 32.86 -6.47
CA MET A 86 -12.81 32.98 -5.75
C MET A 86 -12.91 33.74 -4.42
N GLY A 87 -13.98 34.50 -4.20
CA GLY A 87 -14.26 35.15 -2.93
C GLY A 87 -14.51 34.14 -1.80
N LEU A 88 -14.89 32.90 -2.13
CA LEU A 88 -15.09 31.81 -1.17
C LEU A 88 -13.85 31.50 -0.32
N HIS A 89 -12.64 31.84 -0.80
CA HIS A 89 -11.39 31.63 -0.08
C HIS A 89 -10.99 32.78 0.86
N ARG A 90 -11.82 33.82 0.98
CA ARG A 90 -11.53 35.06 1.72
C ARG A 90 -12.51 35.27 2.85
N GLU A 91 -12.07 35.98 3.88
CA GLU A 91 -12.93 36.52 4.92
C GLU A 91 -12.83 38.05 4.95
N LYS A 92 -13.89 38.72 5.39
CA LYS A 92 -13.97 40.18 5.43
C LYS A 92 -13.86 40.66 6.87
N PRO A 93 -12.88 41.53 7.20
CA PRO A 93 -12.77 42.10 8.54
C PRO A 93 -14.09 42.75 9.00
N GLY A 94 -14.51 42.43 10.21
CA GLY A 94 -15.76 42.94 10.80
C GLY A 94 -16.99 42.05 10.58
N ASN A 95 -16.95 41.08 9.67
CA ASN A 95 -18.02 40.10 9.51
C ASN A 95 -18.01 39.07 10.67
N PRO A 96 -19.18 38.55 11.10
CA PRO A 96 -19.26 37.52 12.13
C PRO A 96 -18.41 36.29 11.83
N GLY A 97 -17.64 35.84 12.82
CA GLY A 97 -16.77 34.66 12.70
C GLY A 97 -15.43 34.91 11.99
N PHE A 98 -15.09 36.17 11.67
CA PHE A 98 -13.80 36.52 11.05
C PHE A 98 -12.62 36.04 11.89
N THR A 99 -11.68 35.36 11.24
CA THR A 99 -10.43 34.85 11.80
C THR A 99 -9.20 35.31 11.03
N GLY A 100 -9.33 35.60 9.73
CA GLY A 100 -8.24 36.14 8.91
C GLY A 100 -8.66 36.30 7.45
N GLU A 101 -8.16 37.35 6.80
CA GLU A 101 -8.61 37.73 5.45
C GLU A 101 -8.31 36.67 4.38
N ASP A 102 -7.16 36.00 4.47
CA ASP A 102 -6.73 34.95 3.55
C ASP A 102 -6.35 33.65 4.27
N ILE A 103 -6.10 32.60 3.49
CA ILE A 103 -5.80 31.24 3.98
C ILE A 103 -4.64 31.25 5.00
N LEU A 104 -3.60 32.05 4.74
CA LEU A 104 -2.42 32.12 5.58
C LEU A 104 -2.72 32.85 6.90
N ALA A 105 -3.46 33.97 6.84
CA ALA A 105 -3.91 34.69 8.03
C ALA A 105 -4.79 33.80 8.92
N ARG A 106 -5.71 33.03 8.33
CA ARG A 106 -6.56 32.08 9.07
C ARG A 106 -5.75 30.97 9.74
N ALA A 107 -4.79 30.39 9.03
CA ALA A 107 -3.91 29.35 9.57
C ALA A 107 -3.07 29.87 10.75
N ARG A 108 -2.47 31.07 10.61
CA ARG A 108 -1.70 31.73 11.68
C ARG A 108 -2.54 32.09 12.90
N ALA A 109 -3.78 32.51 12.70
CA ALA A 109 -4.71 32.78 13.81
C ALA A 109 -4.95 31.54 14.70
N GLN A 110 -4.71 30.34 14.17
CA GLN A 110 -4.79 29.07 14.90
C GLN A 110 -3.42 28.49 15.29
N GLY A 111 -2.34 29.27 15.12
CA GLY A 111 -0.98 28.89 15.49
C GLY A 111 -0.23 28.02 14.47
N TYR A 112 -0.69 27.97 13.21
CA TYR A 112 0.05 27.29 12.15
C TYR A 112 1.05 28.23 11.46
N GLU A 113 2.33 28.08 11.79
CA GLU A 113 3.42 28.84 11.19
C GLU A 113 4.07 28.03 10.05
N GLY A 114 3.64 28.31 8.81
CA GLY A 114 4.13 27.60 7.64
C GLY A 114 3.49 28.06 6.35
N SER A 115 3.71 27.30 5.27
CA SER A 115 3.00 27.49 4.00
C SER A 115 1.74 26.66 3.99
N VAL A 116 0.65 27.22 3.44
CA VAL A 116 -0.67 26.59 3.38
C VAL A 116 -1.31 26.75 2.01
N ASN A 117 -2.23 25.85 1.70
CA ASN A 117 -3.13 25.97 0.55
C ASN A 117 -4.49 25.34 0.89
N GLU A 118 -5.50 25.59 0.08
CA GLU A 118 -6.89 25.27 0.42
C GLU A 118 -7.68 24.75 -0.79
N ASN A 119 -8.54 23.77 -0.53
CA ASN A 119 -9.64 23.39 -1.40
C ASN A 119 -10.96 23.60 -0.65
N ILE A 120 -11.97 24.13 -1.34
CA ILE A 120 -13.32 24.29 -0.80
C ILE A 120 -14.33 23.60 -1.71
N GLY A 121 -15.22 22.82 -1.12
CA GLY A 121 -16.34 22.15 -1.77
C GLY A 121 -17.66 22.60 -1.15
N LEU A 122 -18.74 22.47 -1.92
CA LEU A 122 -20.11 22.79 -1.49
C LEU A 122 -21.03 21.59 -1.77
N THR A 123 -20.54 20.36 -1.53
CA THR A 123 -21.22 19.13 -2.03
C THR A 123 -22.16 18.51 -1.00
N GLY A 124 -21.95 18.82 0.29
CA GLY A 124 -22.67 18.19 1.40
C GLY A 124 -22.04 16.90 1.93
N SER A 125 -20.88 16.52 1.41
CA SER A 125 -20.08 15.42 1.93
C SER A 125 -18.61 15.69 1.68
N LEU A 126 -17.80 15.55 2.72
CA LEU A 126 -16.35 15.67 2.58
C LEU A 126 -15.81 14.61 1.61
N SER A 127 -16.40 13.42 1.63
CA SER A 127 -16.06 12.34 0.70
C SER A 127 -16.39 12.67 -0.76
N ALA A 128 -17.55 13.28 -1.02
CA ALA A 128 -17.93 13.73 -2.35
C ALA A 128 -17.03 14.86 -2.85
N SER A 129 -16.71 15.84 -2.00
CA SER A 129 -15.80 16.94 -2.33
C SER A 129 -14.40 16.43 -2.67
N VAL A 130 -13.82 15.50 -1.91
CA VAL A 130 -12.51 14.90 -2.23
C VAL A 130 -12.52 14.14 -3.56
N ASN A 131 -13.58 13.38 -3.85
CA ASN A 131 -13.72 12.71 -5.14
C ASN A 131 -13.77 13.72 -6.31
N ALA A 132 -14.51 14.81 -6.13
CA ALA A 132 -14.58 15.89 -7.11
C ALA A 132 -13.21 16.57 -7.30
N PHE A 133 -12.51 16.89 -6.21
CA PHE A 133 -11.19 17.53 -6.28
C PHE A 133 -10.17 16.71 -7.06
N LEU A 134 -10.09 15.40 -6.78
CA LEU A 134 -9.25 14.47 -7.53
C LEU A 134 -9.62 14.42 -9.02
N GLY A 135 -10.86 14.74 -9.38
CA GLY A 135 -11.34 14.83 -10.77
C GLY A 135 -10.97 16.11 -11.52
N THR A 136 -10.46 17.12 -10.83
CA THR A 136 -10.10 18.43 -11.42
C THR A 136 -8.58 18.65 -11.41
N VAL A 137 -8.08 19.71 -12.06
CA VAL A 137 -6.65 20.04 -12.09
C VAL A 137 -6.27 20.82 -10.85
N ASN A 138 -6.82 22.01 -10.64
CA ASN A 138 -6.35 22.91 -9.59
C ASN A 138 -6.58 22.34 -8.20
N HIS A 139 -7.73 21.70 -7.94
CA HIS A 139 -7.97 21.14 -6.61
C HIS A 139 -7.14 19.87 -6.34
N ARG A 140 -6.77 19.11 -7.39
CA ARG A 140 -5.92 17.92 -7.23
C ARG A 140 -4.48 18.27 -6.90
N LEU A 141 -3.94 19.35 -7.49
CA LEU A 141 -2.53 19.72 -7.35
C LEU A 141 -2.08 19.90 -5.88
N PRO A 142 -2.82 20.58 -4.98
CA PRO A 142 -2.46 20.69 -3.57
C PRO A 142 -2.47 19.34 -2.84
N LEU A 143 -3.42 18.46 -3.15
CA LEU A 143 -3.55 17.17 -2.47
C LEU A 143 -2.39 16.21 -2.81
N LEU A 144 -1.81 16.37 -4.00
CA LEU A 144 -0.68 15.56 -4.49
C LEU A 144 0.65 16.34 -4.52
N ASP A 145 0.75 17.48 -3.85
CA ASP A 145 2.01 18.20 -3.74
C ASP A 145 2.91 17.50 -2.70
N PRO A 146 4.14 17.08 -3.06
CA PRO A 146 5.08 16.40 -2.16
C PRO A 146 5.54 17.28 -1.00
N ARG A 147 5.40 18.60 -1.10
CA ARG A 147 5.91 19.54 -0.10
C ARG A 147 5.00 19.68 1.11
N TYR A 148 3.70 19.40 0.96
CA TYR A 148 2.77 19.41 2.08
C TYR A 148 2.89 18.13 2.89
N GLN A 149 2.89 18.29 4.21
CA GLN A 149 3.04 17.24 5.21
C GLN A 149 1.78 17.12 6.08
N HIS A 150 1.05 18.22 6.21
CA HIS A 150 -0.09 18.36 7.10
C HIS A 150 -1.38 18.59 6.33
N ILE A 151 -2.50 18.20 6.92
CA ILE A 151 -3.84 18.49 6.43
C ILE A 151 -4.80 18.77 7.60
N GLY A 152 -5.84 19.56 7.36
CA GLY A 152 -6.94 19.80 8.28
C GLY A 152 -8.26 19.89 7.53
N PHE A 153 -9.34 19.48 8.20
CA PHE A 153 -10.68 19.42 7.63
C PHE A 153 -11.65 20.28 8.45
N GLY A 154 -12.58 20.94 7.75
CA GLY A 154 -13.67 21.68 8.39
C GLY A 154 -14.93 21.54 7.57
N THR A 155 -16.06 21.27 8.21
CA THR A 155 -17.33 21.09 7.49
C THR A 155 -18.49 21.79 8.20
N VAL A 156 -19.43 22.30 7.41
CA VAL A 156 -20.77 22.69 7.87
C VAL A 156 -21.77 22.22 6.82
N ASN A 157 -22.49 21.14 7.14
CA ASN A 157 -23.47 20.51 6.27
C ASN A 157 -24.84 20.38 6.95
N GLU A 158 -25.36 21.52 7.40
CA GLU A 158 -26.59 21.62 8.20
C GLU A 158 -27.66 22.43 7.44
N GLY A 159 -28.92 22.00 7.48
CA GLY A 159 -30.02 22.72 6.83
C GLY A 159 -29.79 22.87 5.32
N THR A 160 -29.68 24.12 4.83
CA THR A 160 -29.33 24.45 3.43
C THR A 160 -27.87 24.82 3.23
N VAL A 161 -27.07 24.94 4.30
CA VAL A 161 -25.66 25.33 4.24
C VAL A 161 -24.82 24.10 3.93
N ARG A 162 -23.97 24.18 2.91
CA ARG A 162 -23.06 23.11 2.50
C ARG A 162 -21.68 23.71 2.28
N ILE A 163 -20.70 23.30 3.07
CA ILE A 163 -19.30 23.68 2.85
C ILE A 163 -18.35 22.66 3.46
N GLU A 164 -17.34 22.28 2.70
CA GLU A 164 -16.22 21.45 3.12
C GLU A 164 -14.89 22.13 2.77
N VAL A 165 -14.09 22.42 3.78
CA VAL A 165 -12.79 23.09 3.68
C VAL A 165 -11.69 22.09 3.98
N LEU A 166 -10.73 21.97 3.06
CA LEU A 166 -9.51 21.20 3.23
C LEU A 166 -8.33 22.14 3.17
N MET A 167 -7.58 22.23 4.27
CA MET A 167 -6.34 22.99 4.31
C MET A 167 -5.15 22.02 4.33
N VAL A 168 -4.24 22.16 3.38
CA VAL A 168 -2.95 21.44 3.39
C VAL A 168 -1.83 22.40 3.77
N GLY A 169 -0.79 21.89 4.42
CA GLY A 169 0.30 22.76 4.84
C GLY A 169 1.64 22.05 5.06
N THR A 170 2.68 22.87 5.19
CA THR A 170 4.02 22.44 5.62
C THR A 170 4.61 23.49 6.56
N THR A 171 5.24 23.02 7.63
CA THR A 171 6.02 23.86 8.56
C THR A 171 7.50 23.87 8.21
N ALA A 172 7.93 23.00 7.28
CA ALA A 172 9.27 23.05 6.72
C ALA A 172 9.46 24.33 5.89
N PRO A 173 10.69 24.87 5.81
CA PRO A 173 10.99 25.98 4.91
C PRO A 173 10.53 25.65 3.48
N TRP A 174 9.80 26.56 2.86
CA TRP A 174 9.26 26.34 1.53
C TRP A 174 10.40 26.23 0.50
N SER A 175 10.34 25.18 -0.32
CA SER A 175 11.22 24.97 -1.46
C SER A 175 10.38 24.79 -2.72
N GLU A 176 10.88 25.26 -3.86
CA GLU A 176 10.31 24.90 -5.16
C GLU A 176 10.66 23.46 -5.56
N GLN A 177 11.66 22.88 -4.89
CA GLN A 177 12.14 21.54 -5.16
C GLN A 177 11.60 20.54 -4.14
N ALA A 178 11.26 19.34 -4.60
CA ALA A 178 10.79 18.26 -3.76
C ALA A 178 11.05 16.89 -4.41
N SER A 179 11.02 15.85 -3.58
CA SER A 179 11.06 14.45 -4.00
C SER A 179 9.69 13.79 -3.74
N PRO A 180 9.16 12.99 -4.69
CA PRO A 180 9.66 12.76 -6.04
C PRO A 180 9.59 14.02 -6.91
N GLU A 181 10.48 14.11 -7.90
CA GLU A 181 10.54 15.26 -8.80
C GLU A 181 9.33 15.34 -9.75
N TRP A 182 8.69 14.22 -10.02
CA TRP A 182 7.53 14.14 -10.91
C TRP A 182 6.31 13.64 -10.16
N VAL A 183 5.19 14.34 -10.36
CA VAL A 183 3.87 13.86 -9.95
C VAL A 183 2.96 13.83 -11.17
N LEU A 184 2.48 12.64 -11.49
CA LEU A 184 1.60 12.36 -12.62
C LEU A 184 0.18 12.04 -12.14
N TRP A 185 -0.81 12.38 -12.97
CA TRP A 185 -2.17 11.91 -12.79
C TRP A 185 -2.93 11.86 -14.12
N PRO A 186 -3.75 10.83 -14.43
CA PRO A 186 -3.87 9.57 -13.71
C PRO A 186 -2.53 8.88 -13.50
N LEU A 187 -2.40 8.09 -12.44
CA LEU A 187 -1.22 7.25 -12.25
C LEU A 187 -1.24 6.11 -13.28
N ASP A 188 -0.08 5.61 -13.64
CA ASP A 188 0.01 4.47 -14.55
C ASP A 188 -0.73 3.24 -13.96
N GLY A 189 -1.59 2.63 -14.77
CA GLY A 189 -2.45 1.52 -14.38
C GLY A 189 -3.72 1.91 -13.62
N MET A 190 -4.01 3.20 -13.44
CA MET A 190 -5.23 3.62 -12.75
C MET A 190 -6.49 3.17 -13.54
N THR A 191 -7.50 2.69 -12.82
CA THR A 191 -8.80 2.29 -13.36
C THR A 191 -9.92 3.08 -12.70
N GLY A 192 -11.14 3.00 -13.24
CA GLY A 192 -12.27 3.79 -12.74
C GLY A 192 -12.13 5.28 -13.04
N VAL A 193 -11.27 5.68 -13.97
CA VAL A 193 -11.06 7.09 -14.31
C VAL A 193 -12.34 7.65 -14.94
N PRO A 194 -12.91 8.77 -14.44
CA PRO A 194 -14.08 9.37 -15.07
C PRO A 194 -13.83 9.66 -16.55
N THR A 195 -14.90 9.74 -17.35
CA THR A 195 -14.74 9.95 -18.80
C THR A 195 -14.53 11.41 -19.18
N HIS A 196 -14.90 12.34 -18.31
CA HIS A 196 -15.06 13.73 -18.70
C HIS A 196 -14.63 14.72 -17.61
N PHE A 197 -14.39 15.94 -18.05
CA PHE A 197 -14.07 17.12 -17.26
C PHE A 197 -15.02 18.24 -17.64
N TRP A 198 -15.75 18.78 -16.65
CA TRP A 198 -16.73 19.86 -16.85
C TRP A 198 -16.13 21.26 -16.79
N GLY A 199 -14.82 21.36 -16.50
CA GLY A 199 -14.16 22.62 -16.21
C GLY A 199 -14.03 22.88 -14.71
N GLU A 200 -13.23 23.88 -14.37
CA GLU A 200 -13.10 24.41 -13.01
C GLU A 200 -12.66 25.88 -13.09
N ALA A 201 -12.63 26.57 -11.95
CA ALA A 201 -12.09 27.91 -11.83
C ALA A 201 -10.86 27.90 -10.90
N PRO A 202 -9.71 28.47 -11.31
CA PRO A 202 -9.38 29.01 -12.63
C PRO A 202 -9.39 27.96 -13.76
N ASN A 203 -9.74 28.34 -14.98
CA ASN A 203 -9.89 27.37 -16.08
C ASN A 203 -8.51 26.91 -16.64
N PRO A 204 -8.16 25.59 -16.55
CA PRO A 204 -6.89 25.07 -17.07
C PRO A 204 -6.84 24.95 -18.60
N PHE A 205 -7.98 24.95 -19.28
CA PHE A 205 -8.11 24.91 -20.76
C PHE A 205 -8.95 26.09 -21.25
N PRO A 206 -8.40 27.32 -21.25
CA PRO A 206 -9.11 28.50 -21.73
C PRO A 206 -9.45 28.36 -23.23
N GLY A 207 -10.69 28.72 -23.59
CA GLY A 207 -11.17 28.65 -24.98
C GLY A 207 -11.63 27.29 -25.47
N ALA A 208 -11.50 26.24 -24.65
CA ALA A 208 -12.02 24.90 -24.98
C ALA A 208 -13.54 24.82 -24.84
N GLN A 209 -14.17 23.92 -25.60
CA GLN A 209 -15.60 23.60 -25.49
C GLN A 209 -15.79 22.40 -24.55
N TYR A 210 -16.53 22.60 -23.46
CA TYR A 210 -16.78 21.59 -22.44
C TYR A 210 -18.05 20.77 -22.72
N PRO A 211 -18.14 19.50 -22.25
CA PRO A 211 -17.15 18.77 -21.45
C PRO A 211 -15.98 18.24 -22.28
N LEU A 212 -14.77 18.30 -21.70
CA LEU A 212 -13.57 17.67 -22.24
C LEU A 212 -13.46 16.23 -21.73
N GLY A 213 -12.48 15.47 -22.25
CA GLY A 213 -12.03 14.25 -21.62
C GLY A 213 -11.42 14.52 -20.24
N TYR A 214 -11.34 13.48 -19.40
CA TYR A 214 -10.73 13.60 -18.08
C TYR A 214 -9.30 14.15 -18.14
N PRO A 215 -8.90 15.07 -17.24
CA PRO A 215 -7.66 15.80 -17.40
C PRO A 215 -6.48 15.00 -16.84
N ILE A 216 -5.47 14.82 -17.68
CA ILE A 216 -4.14 14.33 -17.32
C ILE A 216 -3.25 15.52 -16.93
N THR A 217 -2.50 15.38 -15.85
CA THR A 217 -1.60 16.40 -15.31
C THR A 217 -0.21 15.81 -15.05
N ALA A 218 0.83 16.53 -15.46
CA ALA A 218 2.21 16.26 -15.04
C ALA A 218 2.76 17.51 -14.35
N LYS A 219 3.25 17.39 -13.13
CA LYS A 219 3.87 18.50 -12.39
C LYS A 219 5.30 18.16 -12.00
N TYR A 220 6.20 19.12 -12.23
CA TYR A 220 7.62 18.98 -11.96
C TYR A 220 8.06 19.80 -10.73
N PHE A 221 8.78 19.11 -9.85
CA PHE A 221 9.34 19.58 -8.59
C PHE A 221 10.86 19.36 -8.53
N GLY A 222 11.51 18.89 -9.59
CA GLY A 222 12.97 18.76 -9.59
C GLY A 222 13.71 20.08 -9.82
N PRO A 223 15.05 20.07 -9.87
CA PRO A 223 15.86 21.25 -10.19
C PRO A 223 15.72 21.65 -11.67
N GLY A 224 16.27 22.81 -12.06
CA GLY A 224 16.32 23.23 -13.46
C GLY A 224 15.02 23.79 -14.05
N THR A 225 15.07 24.17 -15.32
CA THR A 225 13.96 24.79 -16.05
C THR A 225 13.26 23.76 -16.91
N VAL A 226 12.01 23.43 -16.54
CA VAL A 226 11.16 22.52 -17.32
C VAL A 226 10.41 23.28 -18.40
N VAL A 227 10.41 22.74 -19.62
CA VAL A 227 9.62 23.19 -20.76
C VAL A 227 8.86 22.00 -21.31
N PHE A 228 7.54 22.05 -21.30
CA PHE A 228 6.71 21.02 -21.91
C PHE A 228 6.45 21.37 -23.37
N THR A 229 6.67 20.41 -24.27
CA THR A 229 6.62 20.66 -25.72
C THR A 229 5.48 19.91 -26.41
N ARG A 230 5.05 18.77 -25.85
CA ARG A 230 4.03 17.93 -26.48
C ARG A 230 3.25 17.12 -25.45
N GLY A 231 1.96 16.93 -25.73
CA GLY A 231 1.10 15.96 -25.05
C GLY A 231 0.30 15.18 -26.08
N GLU A 232 0.20 13.87 -25.88
CA GLU A 232 -0.49 12.94 -26.77
C GLU A 232 -1.32 11.96 -25.94
N LEU A 233 -2.50 11.60 -26.45
CA LEU A 233 -3.36 10.57 -25.89
C LEU A 233 -3.65 9.54 -26.98
N LEU A 234 -3.50 8.27 -26.65
CA LEU A 234 -3.66 7.15 -27.56
C LEU A 234 -4.78 6.23 -27.07
N ARG A 235 -5.57 5.71 -27.99
CA ARG A 235 -6.51 4.60 -27.77
C ARG A 235 -6.16 3.49 -28.75
N GLU A 236 -5.80 2.31 -28.26
CA GLU A 236 -5.37 1.18 -29.11
C GLU A 236 -4.25 1.56 -30.09
N GLY A 237 -3.31 2.39 -29.63
CA GLY A 237 -2.20 2.92 -30.44
C GLY A 237 -2.58 4.03 -31.43
N GLN A 238 -3.87 4.40 -31.52
CA GLN A 238 -4.33 5.48 -32.41
C GLN A 238 -4.47 6.82 -31.66
N PRO A 239 -4.01 7.94 -32.23
CA PRO A 239 -4.16 9.26 -31.63
C PRO A 239 -5.61 9.66 -31.38
N VAL A 240 -5.84 10.22 -30.18
CA VAL A 240 -7.08 10.89 -29.78
C VAL A 240 -6.84 12.40 -29.86
N PRO A 241 -7.74 13.20 -30.45
CA PRO A 241 -7.56 14.65 -30.49
C PRO A 241 -7.60 15.26 -29.09
N VAL A 242 -6.61 16.10 -28.77
CA VAL A 242 -6.38 16.63 -27.42
C VAL A 242 -6.21 18.16 -27.40
N HIS A 243 -6.55 18.75 -26.27
CA HIS A 243 -6.02 20.03 -25.82
C HIS A 243 -4.78 19.77 -24.96
N PHE A 244 -3.71 20.50 -25.25
CA PHE A 244 -2.49 20.51 -24.44
C PHE A 244 -2.19 21.94 -23.99
N ALA A 245 -1.96 22.11 -22.70
CA ALA A 245 -1.69 23.41 -22.09
C ALA A 245 -0.61 23.30 -21.01
N THR A 246 0.01 24.43 -20.67
CA THR A 246 0.96 24.53 -19.56
C THR A 246 0.49 25.56 -18.56
N GLY A 247 0.79 25.32 -17.29
CA GLY A 247 0.41 26.20 -16.21
C GLY A 247 1.43 27.30 -15.95
N SER A 248 0.94 28.51 -15.72
CA SER A 248 1.74 29.71 -15.41
C SER A 248 1.39 30.36 -14.08
N GLY A 249 0.29 29.95 -13.44
CA GLY A 249 -0.14 30.47 -12.14
C GLY A 249 0.71 29.92 -11.00
N TRP A 250 0.58 30.49 -9.80
CA TRP A 250 1.36 30.02 -8.64
C TRP A 250 1.16 28.51 -8.42
N LEU A 251 -0.08 28.01 -8.38
CA LEU A 251 -0.32 26.58 -8.16
C LEU A 251 0.09 25.70 -9.35
N THR A 252 -0.10 26.23 -10.56
CA THR A 252 0.00 25.50 -11.83
C THR A 252 1.36 25.62 -12.52
N ARG A 253 2.27 26.47 -12.02
CA ARG A 253 3.62 26.61 -12.56
C ARG A 253 4.31 25.25 -12.64
N ARG A 254 5.12 25.07 -13.70
CA ARG A 254 5.88 23.82 -13.94
C ARG A 254 4.95 22.60 -14.08
N ALA A 255 3.73 22.81 -14.58
CA ALA A 255 2.82 21.72 -14.89
C ALA A 255 2.35 21.75 -16.35
N ALA A 256 2.10 20.57 -16.90
CA ALA A 256 1.40 20.35 -18.15
C ALA A 256 0.03 19.71 -17.92
N PHE A 257 -0.93 20.11 -18.75
CA PHE A 257 -2.31 19.65 -18.73
C PHE A 257 -2.66 19.09 -20.11
N LEU A 258 -3.27 17.92 -20.12
CA LEU A 258 -3.67 17.21 -21.33
C LEU A 258 -5.10 16.71 -21.14
N ALA A 259 -6.00 16.98 -22.08
CA ALA A 259 -7.36 16.46 -22.07
C ALA A 259 -7.82 16.16 -23.48
N ALA A 260 -8.60 15.10 -23.68
CA ALA A 260 -9.24 14.87 -24.97
C ALA A 260 -10.23 16.01 -25.28
N THR A 261 -10.37 16.36 -26.55
CA THR A 261 -11.31 17.39 -27.04
C THR A 261 -12.79 17.01 -26.85
N ALA A 262 -13.07 15.76 -26.51
CA ALA A 262 -14.39 15.22 -26.22
C ALA A 262 -14.32 14.22 -25.06
N PRO A 263 -15.45 13.89 -24.39
CA PRO A 263 -15.50 12.86 -23.37
C PRO A 263 -14.91 11.52 -23.85
N LEU A 264 -14.17 10.87 -22.96
CA LEU A 264 -13.59 9.55 -23.21
C LEU A 264 -14.67 8.47 -23.22
N THR A 265 -14.39 7.35 -23.88
CA THR A 265 -15.28 6.19 -23.94
C THR A 265 -15.23 5.43 -22.60
N LEU A 266 -16.36 4.92 -22.09
CA LEU A 266 -16.40 4.10 -20.87
C LEU A 266 -15.61 2.78 -21.05
N GLY A 267 -15.08 2.24 -19.95
CA GLY A 267 -14.40 0.94 -19.90
C GLY A 267 -13.19 0.82 -20.81
N THR A 268 -12.64 1.93 -21.29
CA THR A 268 -11.66 1.99 -22.38
C THR A 268 -10.29 2.36 -21.81
N SER A 269 -9.25 1.67 -22.27
CA SER A 269 -7.87 1.97 -21.91
C SER A 269 -7.28 3.03 -22.83
N TYR A 270 -6.59 3.98 -22.22
CA TYR A 270 -5.87 5.06 -22.90
C TYR A 270 -4.42 5.10 -22.41
N GLN A 271 -3.51 5.50 -23.30
CA GLN A 271 -2.12 5.80 -22.96
C GLN A 271 -1.88 7.30 -23.18
N TYR A 272 -1.34 7.98 -22.17
CA TYR A 272 -0.87 9.35 -22.31
C TYR A 272 0.64 9.40 -22.48
N VAL A 273 1.12 10.41 -23.21
CA VAL A 273 2.53 10.74 -23.38
C VAL A 273 2.67 12.25 -23.20
N ILE A 274 3.64 12.68 -22.39
CA ILE A 274 3.99 14.09 -22.19
C ILE A 274 5.50 14.22 -22.37
N GLU A 275 5.91 15.09 -23.27
CA GLU A 275 7.31 15.31 -23.65
C GLU A 275 7.71 16.76 -23.41
N GLY A 276 9.00 16.98 -23.23
CA GLY A 276 9.55 18.30 -22.95
C GLY A 276 11.05 18.27 -22.77
N THR A 277 11.60 19.32 -22.18
CA THR A 277 12.99 19.42 -21.78
C THR A 277 13.15 19.91 -20.34
N ILE A 278 14.24 19.51 -19.69
CA ILE A 278 14.75 20.11 -18.44
C ILE A 278 16.16 20.63 -18.76
N ASP A 279 16.36 21.93 -18.66
CA ASP A 279 17.63 22.59 -19.04
C ASP A 279 18.13 22.18 -20.44
N GLY A 280 17.18 22.03 -21.37
CA GLY A 280 17.44 21.61 -22.75
C GLY A 280 17.57 20.10 -22.97
N GLN A 281 17.69 19.29 -21.91
CA GLN A 281 17.73 17.83 -22.03
C GLN A 281 16.32 17.25 -22.18
N PRO A 282 16.05 16.41 -23.20
CA PRO A 282 14.72 15.89 -23.45
C PRO A 282 14.27 14.91 -22.37
N PHE A 283 12.98 14.96 -22.03
CA PHE A 283 12.31 13.94 -21.23
C PHE A 283 11.04 13.45 -21.92
N ARG A 284 10.62 12.24 -21.53
CA ARG A 284 9.36 11.64 -21.97
C ARG A 284 8.70 10.92 -20.79
N LEU A 285 7.50 11.36 -20.45
CA LEU A 285 6.65 10.75 -19.44
C LEU A 285 5.52 10.01 -20.17
N SER A 286 5.18 8.83 -19.70
CA SER A 286 4.04 8.08 -20.21
C SER A 286 3.38 7.28 -19.12
N GLY A 287 2.10 7.00 -19.29
CA GLY A 287 1.35 6.10 -18.43
C GLY A 287 0.02 5.73 -19.07
N THR A 288 -0.66 4.80 -18.45
CA THR A 288 -1.90 4.21 -18.95
C THR A 288 -2.99 4.30 -17.91
N PHE A 289 -4.24 4.42 -18.36
CA PHE A 289 -5.39 4.35 -17.47
C PHE A 289 -6.59 3.76 -18.19
N ARG A 290 -7.51 3.17 -17.43
CA ARG A 290 -8.81 2.74 -17.93
C ARG A 290 -9.89 3.65 -17.37
N THR A 291 -10.76 4.13 -18.25
CA THR A 291 -11.97 4.84 -17.82
C THR A 291 -12.94 3.90 -17.10
N ALA A 292 -13.78 4.47 -16.25
CA ALA A 292 -14.89 3.78 -15.60
C ALA A 292 -15.74 3.01 -16.63
N SER A 293 -16.03 1.75 -16.37
CA SER A 293 -16.91 0.87 -17.17
C SER A 293 -18.38 1.19 -16.94
N THR A 294 -18.71 1.77 -15.78
CA THR A 294 -20.06 2.20 -15.43
C THR A 294 -20.01 3.57 -14.76
N SER A 295 -21.10 4.32 -14.84
CA SER A 295 -21.21 5.57 -14.09
C SER A 295 -21.10 5.26 -12.60
N GLY A 296 -20.10 5.86 -11.93
CA GLY A 296 -19.85 5.66 -10.50
C GLY A 296 -18.86 4.53 -10.15
N GLU A 297 -18.21 3.88 -11.12
CA GLU A 297 -17.05 3.04 -10.80
C GLU A 297 -16.00 3.89 -10.07
N PRO A 298 -15.56 3.50 -8.85
CA PRO A 298 -14.60 4.29 -8.10
C PRO A 298 -13.21 4.20 -8.74
N LEU A 299 -12.44 5.28 -8.61
CA LEU A 299 -11.00 5.26 -8.91
C LEU A 299 -10.34 4.12 -8.12
N ALA A 300 -9.57 3.28 -8.80
CA ALA A 300 -8.93 2.13 -8.19
C ALA A 300 -7.55 1.84 -8.81
N PRO A 301 -6.63 1.26 -8.03
CA PRO A 301 -5.46 0.62 -8.60
C PRO A 301 -5.83 -0.51 -9.54
N GLY A 302 -5.49 -0.33 -10.82
CA GLY A 302 -5.46 -1.40 -11.78
C GLY A 302 -4.04 -1.88 -12.03
N ALA A 303 -3.95 -2.96 -12.78
CA ALA A 303 -2.68 -3.32 -13.38
C ALA A 303 -2.27 -2.25 -14.40
N PRO A 304 -1.00 -1.82 -14.47
CA PRO A 304 -0.53 -1.01 -15.59
C PRO A 304 -0.92 -1.70 -16.89
N ALA A 305 -1.71 -1.00 -17.70
CA ALA A 305 -2.16 -1.50 -18.98
C ALA A 305 -1.02 -1.26 -19.99
N LEU A 306 0.07 -2.02 -19.85
CA LEU A 306 1.17 -2.21 -20.81
C LEU A 306 2.05 -0.97 -21.12
N SER A 307 3.30 -0.98 -20.61
CA SER A 307 4.53 -0.88 -21.44
C SER A 307 5.85 -0.92 -20.65
N LEU A 308 5.97 -1.67 -19.55
CA LEU A 308 7.25 -2.34 -19.29
C LEU A 308 7.18 -3.68 -20.03
N PRO A 309 8.16 -4.07 -20.87
CA PRO A 309 8.24 -5.46 -21.29
C PRO A 309 8.31 -6.29 -20.01
N LEU A 310 7.35 -7.19 -19.83
CA LEU A 310 7.40 -8.12 -18.71
C LEU A 310 8.72 -8.88 -18.77
N PRO A 311 9.41 -9.05 -17.64
CA PRO A 311 10.52 -9.99 -17.55
C PRO A 311 10.12 -11.34 -18.21
N PRO A 312 11.00 -11.95 -19.03
CA PRO A 312 10.62 -13.09 -19.87
C PRO A 312 9.96 -14.24 -19.10
N GLY A 313 10.45 -14.53 -17.90
CA GLY A 313 9.87 -15.56 -17.06
C GLY A 313 8.51 -15.20 -16.48
N LEU A 314 8.31 -13.94 -16.09
CA LEU A 314 7.03 -13.40 -15.66
C LEU A 314 6.00 -13.35 -16.80
N ALA A 315 6.43 -13.13 -18.04
CA ALA A 315 5.55 -13.15 -19.21
C ALA A 315 4.87 -14.51 -19.42
N ALA A 316 5.48 -15.61 -18.93
CA ALA A 316 4.90 -16.95 -18.95
C ALA A 316 3.95 -17.24 -17.77
N ALA A 317 3.85 -16.34 -16.79
CA ALA A 317 2.94 -16.48 -15.65
C ALA A 317 1.48 -16.13 -16.02
N PRO A 318 0.49 -16.54 -15.21
CA PRO A 318 -0.89 -16.09 -15.37
C PRO A 318 -1.03 -14.58 -15.29
N ALA A 319 -1.96 -14.02 -16.07
CA ALA A 319 -2.22 -12.58 -16.08
C ALA A 319 -2.45 -12.01 -14.67
N ALA A 320 -3.25 -12.66 -13.82
CA ALA A 320 -3.48 -12.20 -12.44
C ALA A 320 -2.17 -12.11 -11.62
N ILE A 321 -1.21 -13.01 -11.85
CA ILE A 321 0.09 -12.98 -11.19
C ILE A 321 0.98 -11.88 -11.78
N GLN A 322 0.99 -11.70 -13.10
CA GLN A 322 1.68 -10.58 -13.75
C GLN A 322 1.20 -9.24 -13.19
N GLN A 323 -0.12 -9.06 -13.06
CA GLN A 323 -0.73 -7.87 -12.50
C GLN A 323 -0.32 -7.65 -11.03
N ARG A 324 -0.29 -8.72 -10.22
CA ARG A 324 0.14 -8.64 -8.82
C ARG A 324 1.62 -8.24 -8.70
N TRP A 325 2.48 -8.80 -9.54
CA TRP A 325 3.89 -8.41 -9.58
C TRP A 325 4.05 -6.95 -10.02
N MET A 326 3.37 -6.53 -11.09
CA MET A 326 3.43 -5.15 -11.57
C MET A 326 2.99 -4.14 -10.50
N ALA A 327 1.98 -4.45 -9.71
CA ALA A 327 1.51 -3.56 -8.64
C ALA A 327 2.51 -3.39 -7.49
N ILE A 328 3.37 -4.38 -7.25
CA ILE A 328 4.28 -4.41 -6.08
C ILE A 328 5.73 -4.11 -6.49
N ASP A 329 6.23 -4.86 -7.47
CA ASP A 329 7.61 -4.82 -7.95
C ASP A 329 7.76 -4.01 -9.25
N GLY A 330 6.67 -3.66 -9.94
CA GLY A 330 6.71 -2.78 -11.12
C GLY A 330 7.41 -1.44 -10.85
N PRO A 331 7.10 -0.71 -9.76
CA PRO A 331 7.82 0.51 -9.39
C PRO A 331 9.33 0.31 -9.22
N VAL A 332 9.75 -0.85 -8.68
CA VAL A 332 11.18 -1.20 -8.54
C VAL A 332 11.80 -1.46 -9.90
N ALA A 333 11.11 -2.23 -10.77
CA ALA A 333 11.56 -2.53 -12.12
C ALA A 333 11.78 -1.29 -13.00
N SER A 334 10.95 -0.26 -12.81
CA SER A 334 11.08 1.04 -13.48
C SER A 334 12.02 2.03 -12.79
N GLY A 335 12.65 1.67 -11.68
CA GLY A 335 13.60 2.53 -10.95
C GLY A 335 12.96 3.62 -10.08
N TYR A 336 11.65 3.61 -9.87
CA TYR A 336 10.97 4.55 -8.96
C TYR A 336 11.14 4.18 -7.48
N ARG A 337 11.47 2.93 -7.18
CA ARG A 337 11.74 2.43 -5.82
C ARG A 337 12.91 1.47 -5.84
N GLU A 338 13.54 1.32 -4.69
CA GLU A 338 14.59 0.32 -4.48
C GLU A 338 14.05 -0.87 -3.66
N GLY A 339 14.73 -2.01 -3.75
CA GLY A 339 14.43 -3.21 -2.95
C GLY A 339 13.28 -4.06 -3.50
N TRP A 340 13.62 -5.12 -4.24
CA TRP A 340 12.64 -6.10 -4.73
C TRP A 340 11.89 -6.79 -3.59
N ILE A 341 10.57 -6.93 -3.74
CA ILE A 341 9.69 -7.62 -2.79
C ILE A 341 9.48 -9.10 -3.17
N PHE A 342 9.27 -9.38 -4.46
CA PHE A 342 9.20 -10.74 -5.01
C PHE A 342 10.50 -11.09 -5.73
N GLY A 343 10.95 -10.25 -6.66
CA GLY A 343 12.18 -10.44 -7.43
C GLY A 343 12.08 -9.89 -8.86
N PRO A 344 13.21 -9.73 -9.55
CA PRO A 344 13.28 -9.09 -10.87
C PRO A 344 12.62 -9.89 -11.99
N ASP A 345 12.57 -11.23 -11.90
CA ASP A 345 11.88 -12.10 -12.85
C ASP A 345 11.38 -13.37 -12.13
N ALA A 346 10.36 -14.02 -12.69
CA ALA A 346 9.93 -15.33 -12.28
C ALA A 346 10.75 -16.42 -12.98
N TRP A 347 11.40 -17.31 -12.26
CA TRP A 347 12.25 -18.35 -12.88
C TRP A 347 11.60 -19.74 -12.90
N ALA A 348 10.41 -19.92 -12.30
CA ALA A 348 9.63 -21.14 -12.46
C ALA A 348 8.12 -20.91 -12.32
N VAL A 349 7.35 -21.49 -13.26
CA VAL A 349 5.88 -21.58 -13.22
C VAL A 349 5.50 -23.06 -13.11
N ARG A 350 4.69 -23.44 -12.12
CA ARG A 350 4.36 -24.85 -11.84
C ARG A 350 2.90 -25.04 -11.45
N TRP A 351 2.42 -26.27 -11.63
CA TRP A 351 1.14 -26.73 -11.07
C TRP A 351 1.39 -27.61 -9.86
N GLU A 352 0.83 -27.25 -8.72
CA GLU A 352 0.93 -27.99 -7.45
C GLU A 352 -0.43 -28.57 -7.05
N PRO A 353 -0.48 -29.77 -6.45
CA PRO A 353 -1.72 -30.30 -5.87
C PRO A 353 -2.30 -29.35 -4.81
N TYR A 354 -3.60 -29.07 -4.90
CA TYR A 354 -4.35 -28.29 -3.92
C TYR A 354 -5.80 -28.73 -3.93
N ALA A 355 -6.29 -29.31 -2.83
CA ALA A 355 -7.55 -30.05 -2.80
C ALA A 355 -8.76 -29.19 -3.18
N GLU A 356 -8.78 -27.93 -2.77
CA GLU A 356 -9.89 -26.99 -3.01
C GLU A 356 -9.77 -26.21 -4.33
N ALA A 357 -8.64 -26.34 -5.05
CA ALA A 357 -8.47 -25.68 -6.34
C ALA A 357 -9.30 -26.38 -7.43
N PRO A 358 -9.87 -25.66 -8.41
CA PRO A 358 -10.51 -26.27 -9.57
C PRO A 358 -9.56 -27.25 -10.28
N GLY A 359 -9.97 -28.51 -10.44
CA GLY A 359 -9.12 -29.56 -11.00
C GLY A 359 -8.07 -30.12 -10.03
N GLY A 360 -8.16 -29.81 -8.73
CA GLY A 360 -7.31 -30.34 -7.67
C GLY A 360 -5.87 -29.83 -7.69
N ARG A 361 -5.59 -28.76 -8.45
CA ARG A 361 -4.26 -28.16 -8.58
C ARG A 361 -4.34 -26.65 -8.68
N ARG A 362 -3.36 -25.97 -8.09
CA ARG A 362 -3.16 -24.52 -8.20
C ARG A 362 -1.94 -24.19 -9.04
N GLN A 363 -1.93 -23.02 -9.64
CA GLN A 363 -0.75 -22.52 -10.32
C GLN A 363 0.11 -21.71 -9.36
N VAL A 364 1.42 -21.95 -9.35
CA VAL A 364 2.38 -21.24 -8.53
C VAL A 364 3.52 -20.69 -9.38
N VAL A 365 4.01 -19.52 -9.01
CA VAL A 365 5.06 -18.79 -9.71
C VAL A 365 6.13 -18.40 -8.70
N TYR A 366 7.36 -18.79 -8.98
CA TYR A 366 8.50 -18.62 -8.10
C TYR A 366 9.37 -17.44 -8.53
N PHE A 367 9.75 -16.66 -7.53
CA PHE A 367 10.72 -15.57 -7.58
C PHE A 367 11.79 -15.81 -6.51
N ASP A 368 12.81 -14.97 -6.44
CA ASP A 368 13.88 -15.15 -5.46
C ASP A 368 13.41 -15.02 -4.01
N LYS A 369 12.60 -14.01 -3.72
CA LYS A 369 12.13 -13.68 -2.37
C LYS A 369 10.72 -14.21 -2.07
N ALA A 370 10.04 -14.82 -3.05
CA ALA A 370 8.64 -15.19 -2.89
C ALA A 370 8.17 -16.31 -3.82
N ARG A 371 6.97 -16.84 -3.50
CA ARG A 371 6.10 -17.59 -4.39
C ARG A 371 4.74 -16.89 -4.42
N LEU A 372 4.19 -16.68 -5.61
CA LEU A 372 2.81 -16.24 -5.81
C LEU A 372 1.96 -17.43 -6.24
N GLU A 373 0.72 -17.48 -5.77
CA GLU A 373 -0.16 -18.64 -5.92
C GLU A 373 -1.53 -18.19 -6.44
N LEU A 374 -2.00 -18.83 -7.50
CA LEU A 374 -3.35 -18.67 -8.04
C LEU A 374 -4.10 -19.98 -7.77
N THR A 375 -4.81 -20.03 -6.64
CA THR A 375 -5.56 -21.22 -6.21
C THR A 375 -6.86 -21.40 -6.96
N ASN A 376 -7.62 -20.32 -7.19
CA ASN A 376 -8.86 -20.37 -7.94
C ASN A 376 -8.87 -19.28 -9.03
N PRO A 377 -8.61 -19.62 -10.30
CA PRO A 377 -8.61 -18.65 -11.39
C PRO A 377 -9.99 -18.06 -11.70
N ASN A 378 -11.06 -18.67 -11.19
CA ASN A 378 -12.45 -18.22 -11.38
C ASN A 378 -12.95 -17.36 -10.21
N ALA A 379 -12.12 -17.10 -9.20
CA ALA A 379 -12.47 -16.20 -8.10
C ALA A 379 -12.49 -14.74 -8.56
N ASP A 380 -13.01 -13.85 -7.73
CA ASP A 380 -12.92 -12.41 -7.94
C ASP A 380 -11.45 -11.96 -7.93
N LEU A 381 -10.91 -11.72 -9.13
CA LEU A 381 -9.50 -11.34 -9.32
C LEU A 381 -9.19 -9.93 -8.83
N THR A 382 -10.20 -9.11 -8.52
CA THR A 382 -10.01 -7.78 -7.93
C THR A 382 -9.63 -7.84 -6.44
N SER A 383 -9.94 -8.94 -5.76
CA SER A 383 -9.52 -9.18 -4.38
C SER A 383 -8.00 -9.26 -4.27
N LEU A 384 -7.45 -8.66 -3.21
CA LEU A 384 -6.03 -8.80 -2.87
C LEU A 384 -5.63 -10.28 -2.71
N TRP A 385 -6.54 -11.11 -2.22
CA TRP A 385 -6.30 -12.53 -1.90
C TRP A 385 -6.58 -13.50 -3.06
N SER A 386 -6.92 -13.00 -4.25
CA SER A 386 -7.08 -13.84 -5.45
C SER A 386 -5.76 -14.46 -5.93
N VAL A 387 -4.67 -13.72 -5.73
CA VAL A 387 -3.28 -14.18 -5.85
C VAL A 387 -2.61 -14.03 -4.50
N THR A 388 -2.31 -15.12 -3.82
CA THR A 388 -1.70 -15.09 -2.50
C THR A 388 -0.18 -15.11 -2.60
N SER A 389 0.50 -14.45 -1.65
CA SER A 389 1.90 -14.78 -1.39
C SER A 389 1.97 -15.98 -0.46
N GLY A 390 2.73 -17.00 -0.88
CA GLY A 390 2.76 -18.30 -0.22
C GLY A 390 3.30 -18.24 1.21
N LEU A 391 2.85 -19.18 2.04
CA LEU A 391 3.24 -19.35 3.44
C LEU A 391 4.63 -19.99 3.61
N LEU A 392 5.59 -19.58 2.77
CA LEU A 392 6.84 -20.32 2.54
C LEU A 392 7.62 -20.56 3.83
N VAL A 393 7.78 -19.53 4.66
CA VAL A 393 8.54 -19.59 5.90
C VAL A 393 7.80 -20.40 6.95
N ARG A 394 6.47 -20.25 7.06
CA ARG A 394 5.64 -21.11 7.93
C ARG A 394 5.79 -22.58 7.56
N GLU A 395 5.66 -22.92 6.28
CA GLU A 395 5.74 -24.30 5.80
C GLU A 395 7.13 -24.90 6.08
N MET A 396 8.22 -24.16 5.83
CA MET A 396 9.60 -24.60 6.12
C MET A 396 9.87 -24.75 7.62
N VAL A 397 9.50 -23.77 8.44
CA VAL A 397 9.72 -23.82 9.90
C VAL A 397 8.94 -24.98 10.50
N LEU A 398 7.65 -25.10 10.20
CA LEU A 398 6.81 -26.15 10.80
C LEU A 398 7.04 -27.54 10.21
N GLY A 399 7.61 -27.63 9.00
CA GLY A 399 7.75 -28.88 8.27
C GLY A 399 6.42 -29.36 7.69
N GLN A 400 5.61 -28.43 7.17
CA GLN A 400 4.23 -28.70 6.75
C GLN A 400 3.97 -28.09 5.37
N LEU A 401 3.97 -28.93 4.34
CA LEU A 401 3.70 -28.52 2.97
C LEU A 401 2.20 -28.40 2.74
N GLN A 402 1.71 -27.20 2.39
CA GLN A 402 0.28 -26.97 2.19
C GLN A 402 -0.22 -27.64 0.88
N THR A 403 -1.26 -28.47 1.00
CA THR A 403 -1.92 -29.19 -0.12
C THR A 403 -3.43 -28.97 -0.15
N GLY A 404 -3.93 -28.05 0.67
CA GLY A 404 -5.30 -27.57 0.70
C GLY A 404 -5.48 -26.50 1.78
N ASP A 405 -6.67 -25.92 1.90
CA ASP A 405 -6.96 -24.85 2.87
C ASP A 405 -6.61 -25.28 4.30
N PHE A 406 -6.94 -26.53 4.64
CA PHE A 406 -6.67 -27.16 5.94
C PHE A 406 -5.89 -28.48 5.82
N ARG A 407 -5.23 -28.72 4.68
CA ARG A 407 -4.50 -29.96 4.41
C ARG A 407 -3.01 -29.71 4.25
N PHE A 408 -2.23 -30.51 4.95
CA PHE A 408 -0.77 -30.40 4.97
C PHE A 408 -0.12 -31.77 4.86
N THR A 409 0.98 -31.83 4.13
CA THR A 409 1.87 -32.99 4.07
C THR A 409 3.11 -32.72 4.92
N SER A 410 3.40 -33.60 5.87
CA SER A 410 4.59 -33.47 6.73
C SER A 410 5.88 -33.63 5.92
N ARG A 411 6.88 -32.83 6.27
CA ARG A 411 8.24 -32.88 5.73
C ARG A 411 9.23 -32.43 6.80
N THR A 412 10.47 -32.90 6.74
CA THR A 412 11.52 -32.42 7.65
C THR A 412 11.80 -30.94 7.38
N SER A 413 11.83 -30.11 8.43
CA SER A 413 12.23 -28.70 8.32
C SER A 413 13.66 -28.59 7.79
N PRO A 414 13.98 -27.64 6.90
CA PRO A 414 15.28 -27.58 6.24
C PRO A 414 16.39 -27.04 7.15
N GLU A 415 17.60 -27.59 7.01
CA GLU A 415 18.85 -27.03 7.57
C GLU A 415 19.43 -25.89 6.70
N VAL A 416 18.57 -25.12 6.05
CA VAL A 416 18.97 -23.95 5.25
C VAL A 416 19.16 -22.76 6.21
N PRO A 417 20.27 -22.00 6.12
CA PRO A 417 20.50 -20.79 6.88
C PRO A 417 19.32 -19.81 6.77
N LEU A 418 18.95 -19.19 7.89
CA LEU A 418 17.92 -18.16 7.90
C LEU A 418 18.38 -16.94 7.09
N ALA A 419 19.62 -16.50 7.30
CA ALA A 419 20.18 -15.32 6.64
C ALA A 419 21.66 -15.52 6.31
N GLY A 420 22.17 -14.70 5.38
CA GLY A 420 23.56 -14.73 4.96
C GLY A 420 23.83 -15.61 3.74
N ASP A 421 25.10 -15.99 3.60
CA ASP A 421 25.61 -16.84 2.54
C ASP A 421 25.00 -18.26 2.62
N PRO A 422 25.04 -19.05 1.53
CA PRO A 422 24.58 -20.45 1.53
C PRO A 422 25.31 -21.33 2.55
N ALA A 423 24.68 -22.43 2.98
CA ALA A 423 25.14 -23.28 4.08
C ALA A 423 26.64 -23.67 4.06
N PRO A 424 27.25 -24.05 2.92
CA PRO A 424 28.68 -24.39 2.89
C PRO A 424 29.61 -23.23 3.28
N LEU A 425 29.18 -22.00 3.07
CA LEU A 425 29.93 -20.77 3.36
C LEU A 425 29.43 -20.07 4.63
N ASN A 426 28.40 -20.61 5.29
CA ASN A 426 27.75 -20.01 6.45
C ASN A 426 27.45 -21.07 7.53
N PRO A 427 28.49 -21.78 8.02
CA PRO A 427 28.32 -22.95 8.87
C PRO A 427 27.84 -22.63 10.29
N GLU A 428 27.84 -21.37 10.71
CA GLU A 428 27.42 -20.95 12.06
C GLU A 428 25.99 -20.39 12.10
N ALA A 429 25.39 -20.11 10.93
CA ALA A 429 24.07 -19.50 10.88
C ALA A 429 22.98 -20.45 11.40
N PRO A 430 22.03 -19.93 12.18
CA PRO A 430 20.77 -20.61 12.48
C PRO A 430 20.01 -21.01 11.23
N THR A 431 19.22 -22.06 11.35
CA THR A 431 18.44 -22.64 10.24
C THR A 431 16.95 -22.64 10.54
N TYR A 432 16.12 -22.86 9.51
CA TYR A 432 14.66 -23.05 9.73
C TYR A 432 14.36 -24.23 10.66
N ALA A 433 15.14 -25.32 10.56
CA ALA A 433 15.05 -26.45 11.49
C ALA A 433 15.40 -26.06 12.94
N GLY A 434 16.45 -25.26 13.14
CA GLY A 434 16.84 -24.74 14.46
C GLY A 434 15.82 -23.76 15.05
N LEU A 435 15.07 -23.05 14.21
CA LEU A 435 14.02 -22.12 14.64
C LEU A 435 12.72 -22.83 15.06
N ARG A 436 12.45 -24.01 14.50
CA ARG A 436 11.20 -24.76 14.69
C ARG A 436 10.76 -24.90 16.16
N PRO A 437 11.62 -25.26 17.13
CA PRO A 437 11.22 -25.44 18.53
C PRO A 437 10.73 -24.16 19.21
N HIS A 438 10.98 -22.98 18.61
CA HIS A 438 10.68 -21.67 19.18
C HIS A 438 9.39 -21.05 18.65
N SER A 439 8.67 -21.74 17.76
CA SER A 439 7.37 -21.29 17.28
C SER A 439 6.25 -21.77 18.20
N ALA A 440 5.37 -20.86 18.62
CA ALA A 440 4.17 -21.19 19.37
C ALA A 440 3.22 -22.11 18.57
N LEU A 441 3.30 -22.07 17.23
CA LEU A 441 2.57 -22.98 16.34
C LEU A 441 3.07 -24.44 16.42
N VAL A 442 4.27 -24.66 16.97
CA VAL A 442 4.83 -25.98 17.27
C VAL A 442 4.59 -26.37 18.72
N THR A 443 4.86 -25.45 19.65
CA THR A 443 4.86 -25.74 21.09
C THR A 443 3.47 -25.67 21.72
N GLY A 444 2.52 -25.00 21.05
CA GLY A 444 1.20 -24.66 21.60
C GLY A 444 1.27 -23.61 22.72
N ARG A 445 2.44 -22.97 22.92
CA ARG A 445 2.67 -22.02 24.02
C ARG A 445 3.04 -20.65 23.44
N PRO A 446 2.19 -19.63 23.58
CA PRO A 446 2.50 -18.28 23.13
C PRO A 446 3.61 -17.67 23.99
N SER A 447 4.42 -16.80 23.38
CA SER A 447 5.33 -15.92 24.11
C SER A 447 4.54 -14.89 24.92
N PRO A 448 5.06 -14.43 26.08
CA PRO A 448 4.50 -13.26 26.75
C PRO A 448 4.64 -12.01 25.87
N ASP A 449 3.72 -11.06 26.03
CA ASP A 449 3.85 -9.72 25.45
C ASP A 449 4.98 -8.96 26.15
N ARG A 450 6.00 -8.60 25.37
CA ARG A 450 7.25 -8.00 25.86
C ARG A 450 7.48 -6.59 25.32
N ARG A 451 6.43 -5.92 24.82
CA ARG A 451 6.53 -4.58 24.25
C ARG A 451 7.30 -3.61 25.16
N GLY A 452 8.20 -2.84 24.56
CA GLY A 452 9.10 -1.90 25.23
C GLY A 452 10.38 -2.51 25.81
N GLN A 453 10.51 -3.85 25.88
CA GLN A 453 11.72 -4.50 26.37
C GLN A 453 12.78 -4.59 25.25
N GLN A 454 14.05 -4.60 25.65
CA GLN A 454 15.19 -4.81 24.75
C GLN A 454 15.22 -6.26 24.23
N ILE A 455 15.61 -6.43 22.96
CA ILE A 455 15.85 -7.76 22.37
C ILE A 455 17.34 -8.10 22.55
N SER A 456 17.63 -9.10 23.36
CA SER A 456 18.99 -9.58 23.66
C SER A 456 19.18 -11.07 23.41
N GLU A 457 18.15 -11.76 22.94
CA GLU A 457 18.17 -13.18 22.67
C GLU A 457 18.95 -13.49 21.38
N VAL A 458 19.86 -14.45 21.48
CA VAL A 458 20.71 -14.94 20.40
C VAL A 458 20.30 -16.36 20.05
N LEU A 459 19.97 -16.60 18.79
CA LEU A 459 19.73 -17.94 18.26
C LEU A 459 21.03 -18.49 17.66
N ARG A 460 21.41 -19.70 18.06
CA ARG A 460 22.58 -20.43 17.55
C ARG A 460 22.16 -21.48 16.54
N ARG A 461 23.14 -22.00 15.78
CA ARG A 461 22.91 -23.05 14.76
C ARG A 461 22.21 -24.31 15.30
N ASP A 462 22.58 -24.75 16.49
CA ASP A 462 22.00 -25.92 17.17
C ASP A 462 20.56 -25.69 17.67
N GLY A 463 20.00 -24.50 17.45
CA GLY A 463 18.68 -24.12 17.91
C GLY A 463 18.65 -23.68 19.37
N VAL A 464 19.79 -23.58 20.05
CA VAL A 464 19.84 -23.03 21.42
C VAL A 464 19.67 -21.52 21.37
N VAL A 465 18.81 -21.01 22.25
CA VAL A 465 18.66 -19.58 22.50
C VAL A 465 19.41 -19.22 23.78
N SER A 466 20.27 -18.20 23.72
CA SER A 466 20.99 -17.63 24.86
C SER A 466 20.74 -16.12 24.94
N GLU A 467 20.97 -15.51 26.09
CA GLU A 467 20.93 -14.04 26.22
C GLU A 467 22.34 -13.46 26.06
N ASP A 468 22.47 -12.40 25.26
CA ASP A 468 23.64 -11.54 25.20
C ASP A 468 23.21 -10.07 25.40
N PRO A 469 23.33 -9.53 26.62
CA PRO A 469 22.95 -8.16 26.94
C PRO A 469 23.71 -7.09 26.15
N THR A 470 24.85 -7.45 25.53
CA THR A 470 25.61 -6.52 24.68
C THR A 470 24.94 -6.27 23.33
N ARG A 471 23.95 -7.09 22.95
CA ARG A 471 23.13 -6.85 21.76
C ARG A 471 22.11 -5.77 22.05
N VAL A 472 22.39 -4.55 21.57
CA VAL A 472 21.54 -3.36 21.66
C VAL A 472 21.03 -2.96 20.28
N GLY A 473 20.05 -2.04 20.23
CA GLY A 473 19.60 -1.43 18.96
C GLY A 473 18.24 -1.91 18.45
N ALA A 474 17.57 -2.83 19.16
CA ALA A 474 16.19 -3.22 18.85
C ALA A 474 15.40 -3.52 20.13
N THR A 475 14.10 -3.20 20.10
CA THR A 475 13.14 -3.50 21.16
C THR A 475 11.94 -4.26 20.60
N TYR A 476 11.15 -4.88 21.46
CA TYR A 476 9.85 -5.42 21.07
C TYR A 476 8.85 -4.26 20.91
N ALA A 477 8.26 -4.11 19.72
CA ALA A 477 7.34 -2.99 19.43
C ALA A 477 5.87 -3.40 19.31
N ALA A 478 5.59 -4.63 18.86
CA ALA A 478 4.23 -5.13 18.72
C ALA A 478 4.10 -6.58 19.21
N TYR A 479 2.87 -7.02 19.45
CA TYR A 479 2.52 -8.39 19.82
C TYR A 479 1.35 -8.88 18.97
N ASP A 480 1.48 -10.05 18.36
CA ASP A 480 0.43 -10.73 17.62
C ASP A 480 -0.24 -11.79 18.51
N PRO A 481 -1.49 -11.59 18.96
CA PRO A 481 -2.17 -12.55 19.83
C PRO A 481 -2.69 -13.80 19.10
N VAL A 482 -2.69 -13.81 17.76
CA VAL A 482 -3.17 -14.95 16.96
C VAL A 482 -2.08 -16.02 16.87
N THR A 483 -0.84 -15.60 16.63
CA THR A 483 0.31 -16.51 16.59
C THR A 483 1.08 -16.56 17.91
N GLY A 484 0.85 -15.60 18.82
CA GLY A 484 1.48 -15.56 20.13
C GLY A 484 2.94 -15.10 20.10
N HIS A 485 3.29 -14.17 19.21
CA HIS A 485 4.67 -13.72 19.01
C HIS A 485 4.81 -12.20 18.99
N ASN A 486 5.92 -11.69 19.53
CA ASN A 486 6.27 -10.28 19.46
C ASN A 486 6.89 -9.91 18.10
N VAL A 487 6.98 -8.62 17.78
CA VAL A 487 7.64 -8.09 16.56
C VAL A 487 8.67 -7.03 16.94
N ALA A 488 9.85 -7.08 16.34
CA ALA A 488 10.92 -6.11 16.60
C ALA A 488 10.60 -4.70 16.05
N SER A 489 11.02 -3.66 16.77
CA SER A 489 10.83 -2.25 16.41
C SER A 489 11.31 -1.87 15.01
N PRO A 490 12.52 -2.23 14.54
CA PRO A 490 12.94 -1.89 13.18
C PRO A 490 12.03 -2.48 12.10
N PHE A 491 11.37 -3.62 12.33
CA PHE A 491 10.43 -4.19 11.36
C PHE A 491 9.08 -3.46 11.39
N VAL A 492 8.56 -3.13 12.58
CA VAL A 492 7.33 -2.36 12.72
C VAL A 492 7.47 -0.98 12.08
N GLU A 493 8.59 -0.29 12.32
CA GLU A 493 8.92 0.99 11.70
C GLU A 493 9.04 0.86 10.18
N TRP A 494 9.75 -0.16 9.71
CA TRP A 494 9.88 -0.40 8.27
C TRP A 494 8.54 -0.69 7.59
N PHE A 495 7.62 -1.43 8.21
CA PHE A 495 6.29 -1.67 7.64
C PHE A 495 5.51 -0.38 7.39
N GLN A 496 5.67 0.64 8.24
CA GLN A 496 4.98 1.92 8.10
C GLN A 496 5.46 2.73 6.88
N THR A 497 6.64 2.41 6.34
CA THR A 497 7.20 3.07 5.15
C THR A 497 6.83 2.36 3.84
N GLN A 498 6.15 1.21 3.91
CA GLN A 498 5.82 0.42 2.72
C GLN A 498 4.43 0.78 2.14
N PRO A 499 4.29 0.79 0.80
CA PRO A 499 3.02 1.11 0.13
C PRO A 499 2.08 -0.10 -0.03
N TRP A 500 2.41 -1.23 0.60
CA TRP A 500 1.67 -2.49 0.50
C TRP A 500 1.22 -2.98 1.88
N ASP A 501 0.18 -3.81 1.92
CA ASP A 501 -0.33 -4.42 3.15
C ASP A 501 0.68 -5.43 3.74
N PRO A 502 1.22 -5.19 4.96
CA PRO A 502 2.17 -6.09 5.57
C PRO A 502 1.64 -7.49 5.84
N LEU A 503 0.35 -7.65 6.13
CA LEU A 503 -0.23 -8.97 6.35
C LEU A 503 -0.18 -9.81 5.05
N PHE A 504 -0.37 -9.16 3.90
CA PHE A 504 -0.34 -9.81 2.60
C PHE A 504 1.08 -10.21 2.17
N ILE A 505 2.06 -9.32 2.33
CA ILE A 505 3.45 -9.57 1.87
C ILE A 505 4.25 -10.38 2.89
N ILE A 506 4.16 -10.02 4.17
CA ILE A 506 5.00 -10.55 5.26
C ILE A 506 4.29 -11.65 6.03
N GLY A 507 3.02 -11.42 6.36
CA GLY A 507 2.23 -12.30 7.23
C GLY A 507 2.47 -12.07 8.71
N ARG A 508 1.89 -12.94 9.56
CA ARG A 508 2.02 -12.83 11.02
C ARG A 508 3.39 -13.33 11.50
N PRO A 509 3.94 -12.82 12.61
CA PRO A 509 5.18 -13.36 13.20
C PRO A 509 4.95 -14.80 13.66
N ILE A 510 5.90 -15.69 13.41
CA ILE A 510 5.81 -17.11 13.80
C ILE A 510 6.96 -17.56 14.72
N ALA A 511 7.84 -16.63 15.06
CA ALA A 511 8.89 -16.76 16.05
C ALA A 511 9.24 -15.37 16.61
N GLU A 512 9.88 -15.34 17.78
CA GLU A 512 10.45 -14.11 18.31
C GLU A 512 11.61 -13.62 17.40
N PRO A 513 11.92 -12.31 17.42
CA PRO A 513 13.16 -11.80 16.85
C PRO A 513 14.37 -12.31 17.65
N TYR A 514 15.40 -12.77 16.95
CA TYR A 514 16.65 -13.22 17.55
C TYR A 514 17.85 -12.57 16.87
N TRP A 515 18.86 -12.20 17.65
CA TRP A 515 20.18 -11.93 17.10
C TRP A 515 20.81 -13.23 16.61
N ALA A 516 21.46 -13.19 15.46
CA ALA A 516 22.14 -14.32 14.88
C ALA A 516 23.48 -13.88 14.31
N LEU A 517 24.47 -14.75 14.46
CA LEU A 517 25.75 -14.61 13.79
C LEU A 517 25.65 -15.28 12.42
N VAL A 518 25.89 -14.53 11.36
CA VAL A 518 25.83 -15.02 9.98
C VAL A 518 27.07 -14.61 9.22
N ARG A 519 27.38 -15.30 8.11
CA ARG A 519 28.36 -14.84 7.12
C ARG A 519 27.64 -14.15 5.98
N LEU A 520 28.10 -12.96 5.62
CA LEU A 520 27.61 -12.17 4.50
C LEU A 520 28.82 -11.80 3.64
N GLN A 521 28.86 -12.31 2.41
CA GLN A 521 30.01 -12.14 1.52
C GLN A 521 31.33 -12.61 2.18
N GLY A 522 31.27 -13.70 2.95
CA GLY A 522 32.39 -14.27 3.68
C GLY A 522 32.69 -13.63 5.05
N GLU A 523 32.17 -12.43 5.31
CA GLU A 523 32.40 -11.70 6.57
C GLU A 523 31.37 -12.07 7.64
N VAL A 524 31.85 -12.28 8.86
CA VAL A 524 30.99 -12.56 10.01
C VAL A 524 30.29 -11.29 10.46
N ARG A 525 28.95 -11.32 10.57
CA ARG A 525 28.12 -10.17 10.94
C ARG A 525 27.00 -10.58 11.89
N TRP A 526 26.65 -9.67 12.79
CA TRP A 526 25.44 -9.78 13.60
C TRP A 526 24.24 -9.25 12.84
N VAL A 527 23.17 -10.04 12.79
CA VAL A 527 21.89 -9.63 12.20
C VAL A 527 20.76 -9.99 13.17
N LEU A 528 19.78 -9.12 13.30
CA LEU A 528 18.53 -9.47 13.97
C LEU A 528 17.62 -10.13 12.93
N VAL A 529 17.20 -11.36 13.16
CA VAL A 529 16.36 -12.14 12.25
C VAL A 529 15.00 -12.37 12.89
N GLN A 530 13.94 -12.23 12.09
CA GLN A 530 12.60 -12.63 12.50
C GLN A 530 11.84 -13.36 11.39
N ALA A 531 11.20 -14.46 11.76
CA ALA A 531 10.34 -15.24 10.87
C ALA A 531 8.88 -14.81 10.98
N PHE A 532 8.28 -14.60 9.81
CA PHE A 532 6.85 -14.39 9.61
C PHE A 532 6.30 -15.50 8.73
N GLU A 533 4.98 -15.58 8.57
CA GLU A 533 4.35 -16.67 7.83
C GLU A 533 4.87 -16.79 6.38
N ARG A 534 5.10 -15.66 5.71
CA ARG A 534 5.42 -15.60 4.28
C ARG A 534 6.85 -15.18 4.00
N ARG A 535 7.50 -14.50 4.94
CA ARG A 535 8.82 -13.87 4.76
C ARG A 535 9.69 -14.04 5.99
N LEU A 536 11.00 -13.96 5.75
CA LEU A 536 12.00 -13.84 6.78
C LEU A 536 12.67 -12.47 6.61
N LEU A 537 12.70 -11.69 7.69
CA LEU A 537 13.28 -10.35 7.70
C LEU A 537 14.57 -10.35 8.50
N THR A 538 15.52 -9.54 8.05
CA THR A 538 16.77 -9.27 8.74
C THR A 538 16.92 -7.78 8.99
N TYR A 539 17.45 -7.42 10.16
CA TYR A 539 17.86 -6.07 10.50
C TYR A 539 19.35 -6.03 10.83
N THR A 540 20.10 -5.16 10.14
CA THR A 540 21.54 -4.96 10.32
C THR A 540 21.78 -3.48 10.62
N PRO A 541 22.03 -3.09 11.89
CA PRO A 541 22.12 -1.68 12.29
C PRO A 541 23.29 -0.94 11.60
N ASP A 542 24.37 -1.67 11.29
CA ASP A 542 25.58 -1.14 10.66
C ASP A 542 25.40 -0.83 9.16
N ASN A 543 24.31 -1.29 8.53
CA ASN A 543 24.03 -0.97 7.14
C ASN A 543 23.60 0.51 6.99
N PRO A 544 23.81 1.12 5.80
CA PRO A 544 23.29 2.45 5.49
C PRO A 544 21.78 2.57 5.72
N GLU A 545 21.33 3.78 6.06
CA GLU A 545 19.90 4.09 6.19
C GLU A 545 19.17 3.76 4.88
N GLY A 546 18.10 2.96 4.95
CA GLY A 546 17.41 2.36 3.79
C GLY A 546 17.77 0.89 3.51
N TRP A 547 18.96 0.44 3.90
CA TRP A 547 19.45 -0.94 3.71
C TRP A 547 19.53 -1.74 5.01
N ARG A 548 19.02 -1.16 6.10
CA ARG A 548 19.04 -1.82 7.42
C ARG A 548 18.07 -2.97 7.52
N VAL A 549 16.94 -2.95 6.81
CA VAL A 549 15.96 -4.04 6.78
C VAL A 549 15.97 -4.69 5.42
N GLU A 550 16.13 -6.01 5.39
CA GLU A 550 16.17 -6.79 4.15
C GLU A 550 15.27 -8.03 4.24
N MET A 551 14.84 -8.50 3.07
CA MET A 551 14.03 -9.71 2.93
C MET A 551 14.90 -10.85 2.41
N GLY A 552 14.89 -11.99 3.09
CA GLY A 552 15.62 -13.18 2.66
C GLY A 552 15.09 -13.74 1.32
N ASN A 553 15.94 -14.47 0.60
CA ASN A 553 15.59 -15.16 -0.65
C ASN A 553 14.78 -16.45 -0.40
N VAL A 554 13.67 -16.31 0.33
CA VAL A 554 12.88 -17.44 0.82
C VAL A 554 12.17 -18.22 -0.29
N GLY A 555 11.98 -17.62 -1.47
CA GLY A 555 11.46 -18.32 -2.65
C GLY A 555 12.43 -19.38 -3.15
N ARG A 556 13.73 -19.06 -3.16
CA ARG A 556 14.82 -20.00 -3.50
C ARG A 556 14.93 -21.11 -2.47
N HIS A 557 14.98 -20.75 -1.18
CA HIS A 557 15.07 -21.72 -0.07
C HIS A 557 13.91 -22.72 -0.10
N TYR A 558 12.69 -22.21 -0.27
CA TYR A 558 11.50 -23.04 -0.29
C TYR A 558 11.46 -23.97 -1.50
N TYR A 559 11.87 -23.51 -2.67
CA TYR A 559 11.91 -24.34 -3.87
C TYR A 559 12.85 -25.53 -3.70
N GLU A 560 14.08 -25.28 -3.23
CA GLU A 560 15.05 -26.33 -2.95
C GLU A 560 14.52 -27.28 -1.88
N TRP A 561 13.97 -26.75 -0.78
CA TRP A 561 13.37 -27.57 0.27
C TRP A 561 12.25 -28.44 -0.27
N ARG A 562 11.36 -27.91 -1.11
CA ARG A 562 10.18 -28.63 -1.64
C ARG A 562 10.57 -29.69 -2.67
N TYR A 563 11.45 -29.37 -3.59
CA TYR A 563 11.74 -30.20 -4.76
C TYR A 563 13.05 -31.01 -4.65
N GLY A 564 13.90 -30.69 -3.67
CA GLY A 564 15.21 -31.34 -3.49
C GLY A 564 16.22 -30.96 -4.58
N THR A 565 15.95 -29.92 -5.36
CA THR A 565 16.84 -29.43 -6.42
C THR A 565 17.04 -27.92 -6.29
N PRO A 566 18.28 -27.43 -6.50
CA PRO A 566 18.54 -26.00 -6.40
C PRO A 566 17.78 -25.24 -7.50
N PRO A 567 17.32 -24.01 -7.24
CA PRO A 567 16.75 -23.15 -8.27
C PRO A 567 17.84 -22.73 -9.29
N PRO A 568 17.45 -22.27 -10.50
CA PRO A 568 18.39 -21.71 -11.48
C PRO A 568 19.27 -20.62 -10.86
N SER A 569 20.53 -20.52 -11.24
CA SER A 569 21.41 -19.43 -10.78
C SER A 569 20.77 -18.06 -11.03
N SER A 570 20.78 -17.20 -10.01
CA SER A 570 20.31 -15.81 -10.07
C SER A 570 21.12 -14.96 -11.03
#